data_AF-A0A1I3CJW7-F1
#
_entry.id   AF-A0A1I3CJW7-F1
#
_cell.length_a   1.000
_cell.length_b   1.000
_cell.length_c   1.000
_cell.angle_alpha   90.00
_cell.angle_beta   90.00
_cell.angle_gamma   90.00
#
_symmetry.space_group_name_H-M   'P 1'
#
loop_
_entity.id
_entity.type
_entity.pdbx_description
1 polymer ?
#
loop_
_entity_poly.entity_id
_entity_poly.type
_entity_poly.pdbx_seq_one_letter_code
_entity_poly.pdbx_strand_id
1 'polypeptide(L)'
;MGYLVKNFSSGQSVSITLAEDADCLELAKRMAGTGIRINTIKAKASNARIGFHAPAGLTPKKHYDDHLREGFLALTRKVDEAICITIQPWADPQAALLSLKREGIWVVFFGPHNGGIKLLIQAPQELLVLREELVR
;
A
#
# COMPACT_ATOMS: atom_id res chain seq x y z
N MET A 1 -15.05 -4.55 2.23
CA MET A 1 -13.98 -3.74 1.61
C MET A 1 -13.21 -3.07 2.73
N GLY A 2 -11.88 -3.20 2.77
CA GLY A 2 -11.06 -2.56 3.80
C GLY A 2 -10.79 -1.11 3.39
N TYR A 3 -11.12 -0.16 4.26
CA TYR A 3 -10.91 1.27 3.98
C TYR A 3 -10.31 1.98 5.18
N LEU A 4 -9.20 2.69 4.96
CA LEU A 4 -8.56 3.50 5.98
C LEU A 4 -8.25 4.88 5.39
N VAL A 5 -8.87 5.92 5.93
CA VAL A 5 -8.46 7.31 5.68
C VAL A 5 -8.03 7.97 6.98
N LYS A 6 -6.75 8.35 7.04
CA LYS A 6 -6.16 8.99 8.22
C LYS A 6 -5.15 10.05 7.82
N ASN A 7 -4.82 10.91 8.78
CA ASN A 7 -3.67 11.79 8.67
C ASN A 7 -2.42 11.04 9.11
N PHE A 8 -1.35 11.22 8.36
CA PHE A 8 -0.03 10.66 8.60
C PHE A 8 0.97 11.79 8.73
N SER A 9 1.79 11.72 9.78
CA SER A 9 2.96 12.57 9.98
C SER A 9 4.22 11.78 9.61
N SER A 10 5.34 12.48 9.47
CA SER A 10 6.62 11.82 9.16
C SER A 10 6.96 10.74 10.20
N GLY A 11 7.44 9.58 9.73
CA GLY A 11 7.77 8.41 10.55
C GLY A 11 6.59 7.48 10.84
N GLN A 12 5.34 7.90 10.59
CA GLN A 12 4.18 7.02 10.75
C GLN A 12 4.09 6.03 9.60
N SER A 13 3.49 4.87 9.86
CA SER A 13 3.38 3.81 8.86
C SER A 13 2.00 3.16 8.83
N VAL A 14 1.75 2.41 7.76
CA VAL A 14 0.62 1.51 7.63
C VAL A 14 1.13 0.14 7.22
N SER A 15 0.66 -0.89 7.92
CA SER A 15 0.78 -2.26 7.43
C SER A 15 -0.53 -2.69 6.78
N ILE A 16 -0.44 -3.49 5.72
CA ILE A 16 -1.59 -4.14 5.10
C ILE A 16 -1.33 -5.63 5.16
N THR A 17 -2.19 -6.35 5.86
CA THR A 17 -2.05 -7.79 6.09
C THR A 17 -3.32 -8.53 5.70
N LEU A 18 -3.16 -9.80 5.40
CA LEU A 18 -4.26 -10.75 5.21
C LEU A 18 -5.05 -10.93 6.52
N ALA A 19 -6.38 -10.95 6.44
CA ALA A 19 -7.23 -11.37 7.54
C ALA A 19 -7.13 -12.90 7.73
N GLU A 20 -7.26 -13.38 8.96
CA GLU A 20 -7.03 -14.80 9.30
C GLU A 20 -8.00 -15.76 8.57
N ASP A 21 -9.23 -15.28 8.32
CA ASP A 21 -10.34 -15.98 7.70
C ASP A 21 -10.55 -15.64 6.22
N ALA A 22 -9.61 -14.93 5.60
CA ALA A 22 -9.74 -14.51 4.21
C ALA A 22 -9.71 -15.71 3.24
N ASP A 23 -10.70 -15.79 2.35
CA ASP A 23 -10.67 -16.69 1.19
C ASP A 23 -9.58 -16.23 0.21
N CYS A 24 -8.49 -16.98 0.14
CA CYS A 24 -7.35 -16.67 -0.72
C CYS A 24 -7.70 -16.68 -2.21
N LEU A 25 -8.56 -17.59 -2.68
CA LEU A 25 -8.88 -17.67 -4.11
C LEU A 25 -9.68 -16.44 -4.55
N GLU A 26 -10.67 -16.09 -3.75
CA GLU A 26 -11.51 -14.93 -4.03
C GLU A 26 -10.74 -13.62 -3.83
N LEU A 27 -9.84 -13.55 -2.86
CA LEU A 27 -8.96 -12.40 -2.68
C LEU A 27 -7.99 -12.25 -3.85
N ALA A 28 -7.40 -13.33 -4.37
CA ALA A 28 -6.50 -13.28 -5.52
C ALA A 28 -7.17 -12.63 -6.74
N LYS A 29 -8.43 -13.01 -7.03
CA LYS A 29 -9.23 -12.39 -8.10
C LYS A 29 -9.42 -10.89 -7.87
N ARG A 30 -9.72 -10.48 -6.64
CA ARG A 30 -9.90 -9.05 -6.29
C ARG A 30 -8.58 -8.28 -6.35
N MET A 31 -7.48 -8.89 -5.95
CA MET A 31 -6.15 -8.30 -6.09
C MET A 31 -5.80 -8.09 -7.56
N ALA A 32 -6.03 -9.08 -8.42
CA ALA A 32 -5.82 -8.95 -9.86
C ALA A 32 -6.73 -7.90 -10.52
N GLY A 33 -8.00 -7.81 -10.09
CA GLY A 33 -8.98 -6.89 -10.68
C GLY A 33 -8.88 -5.45 -10.18
N THR A 34 -8.83 -5.24 -8.87
CA THR A 34 -8.86 -3.88 -8.26
C THR A 34 -7.57 -3.51 -7.54
N GLY A 35 -6.81 -4.50 -7.04
CA GLY A 35 -5.61 -4.29 -6.24
C GLY A 35 -5.89 -3.51 -4.95
N ILE A 36 -4.80 -3.10 -4.29
CA ILE A 36 -4.81 -2.14 -3.18
C ILE A 36 -4.48 -0.77 -3.75
N ARG A 37 -5.30 0.23 -3.43
CA ARG A 37 -5.04 1.62 -3.82
C ARG A 37 -4.63 2.46 -2.64
N ILE A 38 -3.58 3.27 -2.85
CA ILE A 38 -3.09 4.24 -1.89
C ILE A 38 -3.14 5.61 -2.56
N ASN A 39 -3.97 6.52 -2.06
CA ASN A 39 -4.19 7.83 -2.66
C ASN A 39 -3.84 8.96 -1.70
N THR A 40 -3.16 9.98 -2.22
CA THR A 40 -2.86 11.19 -1.47
C THR A 40 -4.02 12.17 -1.61
N ILE A 41 -4.84 12.30 -0.57
CA ILE A 41 -6.07 13.12 -0.58
C ILE A 41 -5.73 14.58 -0.29
N LYS A 42 -4.84 14.84 0.68
CA LYS A 42 -4.35 16.19 1.01
C LYS A 42 -2.91 16.10 1.48
N ALA A 43 -2.08 17.06 1.11
CA ALA A 43 -0.72 17.22 1.64
C ALA A 43 -0.57 18.61 2.26
N LYS A 44 -0.02 18.68 3.47
CA LYS A 44 0.32 19.90 4.21
C LYS A 44 1.78 19.85 4.63
N ALA A 45 2.29 20.97 5.16
CA ALA A 45 3.69 21.11 5.58
C ALA A 45 4.16 20.07 6.63
N SER A 46 3.26 19.52 7.45
CA SER A 46 3.63 18.59 8.53
C SER A 46 2.90 17.24 8.48
N ASN A 47 1.88 17.10 7.64
CA ASN A 47 1.09 15.88 7.55
C ASN A 47 0.44 15.73 6.18
N ALA A 48 -0.01 14.52 5.87
CA ALA A 48 -0.85 14.26 4.73
C ALA A 48 -2.02 13.36 5.09
N ARG A 49 -3.15 13.60 4.44
CA ARG A 49 -4.34 12.77 4.52
C ARG A 49 -4.27 11.74 3.40
N ILE A 50 -4.22 10.47 3.78
CA ILE A 50 -3.99 9.35 2.87
C ILE A 50 -5.16 8.40 2.98
N GLY A 51 -5.62 7.94 1.82
CA GLY A 51 -6.57 6.86 1.73
C GLY A 51 -5.89 5.57 1.34
N PHE A 52 -6.37 4.49 1.95
CA PHE A 52 -6.05 3.12 1.62
C PHE A 52 -7.36 2.42 1.31
N HIS A 53 -7.46 1.89 0.11
CA HIS A 53 -8.56 1.07 -0.34
C HIS A 53 -8.01 -0.33 -0.60
N ALA A 54 -8.42 -1.27 0.23
CA ALA A 54 -7.99 -2.65 0.16
C ALA A 54 -9.19 -3.56 -0.16
N PRO A 55 -8.99 -4.58 -1.01
CA PRO A 55 -9.98 -5.64 -1.21
C PRO A 55 -10.44 -6.26 0.12
N ALA A 56 -11.67 -6.77 0.15
CA ALA A 56 -12.14 -7.52 1.31
C ALA A 56 -11.26 -8.77 1.50
N GLY A 57 -10.81 -9.00 2.74
CA GLY A 57 -9.78 -9.98 3.09
C GLY A 57 -8.43 -9.33 3.45
N LEU A 58 -8.25 -8.03 3.18
CA LEU A 58 -7.08 -7.26 3.58
C LEU A 58 -7.44 -6.14 4.56
N THR A 59 -6.59 -5.94 5.57
CA THR A 59 -6.82 -4.94 6.62
C THR A 59 -5.64 -3.98 6.71
N PRO A 60 -5.83 -2.69 6.34
CA PRO A 60 -4.86 -1.64 6.63
C PRO A 60 -4.86 -1.29 8.12
N LYS A 61 -3.70 -1.27 8.77
CA LYS A 61 -3.51 -0.88 10.16
C LYS A 61 -2.45 0.21 10.26
N LYS A 62 -2.77 1.31 10.95
CA LYS A 62 -1.83 2.41 11.20
C LYS A 62 -0.92 2.07 12.38
N HIS A 63 0.36 2.40 12.25
CA HIS A 63 1.36 2.33 13.30
C HIS A 63 2.04 3.70 13.48
N TYR A 64 2.66 3.91 14.64
CA TYR A 64 3.34 5.16 14.97
C TYR A 64 4.85 5.11 14.73
N ASP A 65 5.39 3.91 14.51
CA ASP A 65 6.81 3.65 14.26
C ASP A 65 7.03 3.14 12.82
N ASP A 66 8.24 3.32 12.31
CA ASP A 66 8.68 2.83 11.02
C ASP A 66 9.34 1.44 11.16
N HIS A 67 8.63 0.41 10.72
CA HIS A 67 9.16 -0.96 10.67
C HIS A 67 9.66 -1.36 9.28
N LEU A 68 10.37 -0.45 8.60
CA LEU A 68 10.97 -0.81 7.31
C LEU A 68 12.16 -1.73 7.52
N ARG A 69 12.19 -2.79 6.73
CA ARG A 69 13.37 -3.62 6.53
C ARG A 69 14.10 -3.15 5.26
N GLU A 70 15.21 -3.79 4.92
CA GLU A 70 15.92 -3.54 3.68
C GLU A 70 15.05 -3.89 2.45
N GLY A 71 15.23 -3.15 1.34
CA GLY A 71 14.48 -3.37 0.10
C GLY A 71 13.12 -2.68 0.06
N PHE A 72 13.11 -1.37 -0.22
CA PHE A 72 11.88 -0.56 -0.37
C PHE A 72 11.92 0.30 -1.63
N LEU A 73 10.74 0.59 -2.18
CA LEU A 73 10.55 1.58 -3.24
C LEU A 73 10.26 2.94 -2.61
N ALA A 74 11.07 3.94 -2.94
CA ALA A 74 10.85 5.33 -2.52
C ALA A 74 10.20 6.14 -3.67
N LEU A 75 9.07 6.78 -3.40
CA LEU A 75 8.40 7.63 -4.39
C LEU A 75 7.71 8.84 -3.75
N THR A 76 7.71 9.97 -4.47
CA THR A 76 7.03 11.20 -4.03
C THR A 76 5.65 11.28 -4.65
N ARG A 77 4.60 11.40 -3.85
CA ARG A 77 3.20 11.50 -4.30
C ARG A 77 2.60 12.87 -4.03
N LYS A 78 2.04 13.50 -5.06
CA LYS A 78 1.24 14.74 -4.96
C LYS A 78 -0.22 14.41 -4.67
N VAL A 79 -0.99 15.44 -4.34
CA VAL A 79 -2.45 15.34 -4.21
C VAL A 79 -3.02 14.77 -5.51
N ASP A 80 -3.99 13.86 -5.37
CA ASP A 80 -4.66 13.12 -6.45
C ASP A 80 -3.79 12.11 -7.21
N GLU A 81 -2.50 11.97 -6.87
CA GLU A 81 -1.68 10.84 -7.33
C GLU A 81 -1.97 9.60 -6.49
N ALA A 82 -1.97 8.44 -7.16
CA ALA A 82 -2.31 7.16 -6.56
C ALA A 82 -1.29 6.07 -6.91
N ILE A 83 -1.16 5.13 -5.99
CA ILE A 83 -0.38 3.91 -6.16
C ILE A 83 -1.37 2.75 -6.16
N CYS A 84 -1.21 1.85 -7.11
CA CYS A 84 -1.92 0.58 -7.14
C CYS A 84 -0.92 -0.55 -6.85
N ILE A 85 -1.20 -1.38 -5.86
CA ILE A 85 -0.45 -2.60 -5.57
C ILE A 85 -1.31 -3.79 -5.98
N THR A 86 -0.81 -4.59 -6.91
CA THR A 86 -1.50 -5.77 -7.45
C THR A 86 -0.56 -6.98 -7.48
N ILE A 87 -1.07 -8.16 -7.83
CA ILE A 87 -0.25 -9.35 -8.06
C ILE A 87 0.45 -9.19 -9.42
N GLN A 88 1.72 -9.55 -9.52
CA GLN A 88 2.43 -9.55 -10.80
C GLN A 88 1.71 -10.46 -11.81
N PRO A 89 1.58 -10.08 -13.09
CA PRO A 89 0.85 -10.88 -14.08
C PRO A 89 1.39 -12.30 -14.27
N TRP A 90 2.68 -12.52 -14.03
CA TRP A 90 3.36 -13.80 -14.16
C TRP A 90 3.54 -14.54 -12.81
N ALA A 91 3.16 -13.94 -11.68
CA ALA A 91 3.30 -14.58 -10.39
C ALA A 91 2.15 -15.57 -10.14
N ASP A 92 2.47 -16.66 -9.43
CA ASP A 92 1.44 -17.56 -8.92
C ASP A 92 0.59 -16.83 -7.85
N PRO A 93 -0.74 -16.71 -8.02
CA PRO A 93 -1.56 -15.95 -7.09
C PRO A 93 -1.57 -16.51 -5.67
N GLN A 94 -1.46 -17.84 -5.52
CA GLN A 94 -1.43 -18.46 -4.19
C GLN A 94 -0.11 -18.14 -3.47
N ALA A 95 1.02 -18.28 -4.17
CA ALA A 95 2.33 -17.88 -3.66
C ALA A 95 2.35 -16.39 -3.27
N ALA A 96 1.81 -15.50 -4.11
CA ALA A 96 1.74 -14.07 -3.83
C ALA A 96 0.95 -13.76 -2.54
N LEU A 97 -0.18 -14.44 -2.33
CA LEU A 97 -0.97 -14.26 -1.11
C LEU A 97 -0.31 -14.88 0.13
N LEU A 98 0.41 -15.98 -0.02
CA LEU A 98 1.20 -16.57 1.07
C LEU A 98 2.33 -15.63 1.49
N SER A 99 3.06 -15.05 0.53
CA SER A 99 4.09 -14.04 0.81
C SER A 99 3.47 -12.79 1.44
N LEU A 100 2.31 -12.32 0.97
CA LEU A 100 1.55 -11.24 1.60
C LEU A 100 1.10 -11.57 3.04
N LYS A 101 0.70 -12.81 3.32
CA LYS A 101 0.33 -13.26 4.67
C LYS A 101 1.54 -13.26 5.61
N ARG A 102 2.71 -13.69 5.11
CA ARG A 102 3.95 -13.82 5.89
C ARG A 102 4.62 -12.47 6.14
N GLU A 103 4.69 -11.62 5.13
CA GLU A 103 5.52 -10.41 5.14
C GLU A 103 4.69 -9.13 5.28
N GLY A 104 3.45 -9.14 4.78
CA GLY A 104 2.61 -7.96 4.68
C GLY A 104 3.15 -6.93 3.67
N ILE A 105 2.43 -5.82 3.55
CA ILE A 105 2.92 -4.62 2.86
C ILE A 105 3.10 -3.53 3.92
N TRP A 106 4.22 -2.81 3.86
CA TRP A 106 4.52 -1.69 4.73
C TRP A 106 4.65 -0.42 3.93
N VAL A 107 3.97 0.63 4.38
CA VAL A 107 3.99 1.96 3.77
C VAL A 107 4.37 2.97 4.84
N VAL A 108 5.54 3.58 4.72
CA VAL A 108 6.01 4.62 5.64
C VAL A 108 5.90 5.98 5.00
N PHE A 109 5.43 6.92 5.79
CA PHE A 109 5.23 8.31 5.41
C PHE A 109 6.41 9.14 5.89
N PHE A 110 7.06 9.80 4.94
CA PHE A 110 7.98 10.88 5.24
C PHE A 110 7.31 12.20 4.87
N GLY A 111 7.66 13.26 5.61
CA GLY A 111 7.11 14.59 5.46
C GLY A 111 7.17 15.14 4.02
N PRO A 112 6.69 16.37 3.81
CA PRO A 112 6.63 16.90 2.46
C PRO A 112 8.01 16.94 1.81
N HIS A 113 8.04 16.51 0.56
CA HIS A 113 9.23 16.44 -0.27
C HIS A 113 8.84 16.85 -1.69
N ASN A 114 9.51 17.83 -2.27
CA ASN A 114 9.28 18.32 -3.64
C ASN A 114 7.80 18.59 -4.00
N GLY A 115 7.05 19.21 -3.08
CA GLY A 115 5.63 19.55 -3.29
C GLY A 115 4.65 18.37 -3.21
N GLY A 116 5.12 17.20 -2.76
CA GLY A 116 4.29 16.04 -2.43
C GLY A 116 4.72 15.46 -1.09
N ILE A 117 4.37 14.22 -0.82
CA ILE A 117 4.87 13.42 0.31
C ILE A 117 5.77 12.31 -0.20
N LYS A 118 6.82 12.00 0.55
CA LYS A 118 7.66 10.85 0.23
C LYS A 118 7.07 9.60 0.91
N LEU A 119 6.80 8.59 0.11
CA LEU A 119 6.35 7.28 0.56
C LEU A 119 7.48 6.28 0.37
N LEU A 120 7.71 5.46 1.38
CA LEU A 120 8.52 4.26 1.27
C LEU A 120 7.60 3.05 1.32
N ILE A 121 7.63 2.22 0.28
CA ILE A 121 6.78 1.04 0.17
C ILE A 121 7.67 -0.19 0.14
N GLN A 122 7.42 -1.08 1.09
CA GLN A 122 7.98 -2.42 1.11
C GLN A 122 6.82 -3.41 0.88
N ALA A 123 6.99 -4.28 -0.12
CA ALA A 123 6.00 -5.27 -0.51
C ALA A 123 6.71 -6.56 -0.94
N PRO A 124 6.04 -7.72 -0.87
CA PRO A 124 6.57 -8.98 -1.40
C PRO A 124 6.90 -8.87 -2.88
N GLN A 125 7.90 -9.63 -3.33
CA GLN A 125 8.41 -9.56 -4.71
C GLN A 125 7.37 -9.99 -5.76
N GLU A 126 6.41 -10.82 -5.36
CA GLU A 126 5.31 -11.29 -6.20
C GLU A 126 4.25 -10.21 -6.43
N LEU A 127 4.33 -9.09 -5.72
CA LEU A 127 3.47 -7.93 -5.91
C LEU A 127 4.12 -6.89 -6.82
N LEU A 128 3.27 -6.21 -7.56
CA LEU A 128 3.61 -5.14 -8.46
C LEU A 128 3.12 -3.81 -7.87
N VAL A 129 4.04 -2.87 -7.67
CA VAL A 129 3.73 -1.51 -7.20
C VAL A 129 3.71 -0.57 -8.41
N LEU A 130 2.52 -0.12 -8.79
CA LEU A 130 2.28 0.73 -9.94
C LEU A 130 1.94 2.15 -9.53
N ARG A 131 2.42 3.09 -10.32
CA ARG A 131 1.96 4.49 -10.30
C ARG A 131 0.74 4.59 -11.23
N GLU A 132 -0.44 4.83 -10.69
CA GLU A 132 -1.67 4.81 -11.50
C GLU A 132 -1.67 5.86 -12.61
N GLU A 133 -0.94 6.95 -12.43
CA GLU A 133 -0.81 7.99 -13.46
C GLU A 133 0.01 7.56 -14.68
N LEU A 134 0.74 6.45 -14.62
CA LEU A 134 1.59 5.95 -15.71
C LEU A 134 1.00 4.79 -16.49
N VAL A 135 -0.11 4.22 -16.04
CA VAL A 135 -0.77 3.06 -16.68
C VAL A 135 -2.01 3.54 -17.46
N ARG A 136 -2.07 4.84 -17.78
CA ARG A 136 -3.10 5.46 -18.60
C ARG A 136 -2.65 5.61 -20.05
#